data_AF-A0AAD1F022-F1
#
_entry.id   AF-A0AAD1F022-F1
#
_cell.length_a   1.000
_cell.length_b   1.000
_cell.length_c   1.000
_cell.angle_alpha   90.00
_cell.angle_beta   90.00
_cell.angle_gamma   90.00
#
_symmetry.space_group_name_H-M   'P 1'
#
loop_
_entity.id
_entity.type
_entity.pdbx_description
1 polymer ?
#
loop_
_entity_poly.entity_id
_entity_poly.type
_entity_poly.pdbx_seq_one_letter_code
_entity_poly.pdbx_strand_id
1 'polypeptide(L)' 'MQGLIEPFYLHRINSDRYSYRASLREIRDNNYNLNLARYMDTFEAEEEIDLLAVRAERQLLKEQLAKLEVQ' A
#
# COMPACT_ATOMS: atom_id res chain seq x y z
N MET A 1 -3.92 0.99 16.61
CA MET A 1 -2.65 1.44 16.00
C MET A 1 -1.40 1.01 16.78
N GLN A 2 -1.43 0.80 18.10
CA GLN A 2 -0.21 0.51 18.90
C GLN A 2 0.34 -0.93 18.85
N GLY A 3 -0.25 -1.87 18.11
CA GLY A 3 0.16 -3.29 18.14
C GLY A 3 0.89 -3.84 16.90
N LEU A 4 1.01 -3.06 15.81
CA LEU A 4 1.46 -3.61 14.52
C LEU A 4 2.98 -3.50 14.29
N ILE A 5 3.72 -2.67 15.03
CA ILE A 5 5.15 -2.40 14.77
C ILE A 5 6.09 -3.07 15.79
N GLU A 6 5.61 -3.26 17.02
CA GLU A 6 6.36 -3.83 18.15
C GLU A 6 7.11 -5.14 17.82
N PRO A 7 6.49 -6.16 17.19
CA PRO A 7 7.19 -7.41 16.90
C PRO A 7 8.33 -7.23 15.88
N PHE A 8 8.20 -6.32 14.91
CA PHE A 8 9.22 -6.08 13.88
C PHE A 8 10.43 -5.33 14.41
N TYR A 9 10.20 -4.35 15.29
CA TYR A 9 11.28 -3.59 15.93
C TYR A 9 12.07 -4.45 16.93
N LEU A 10 11.38 -5.15 17.83
CA LEU A 10 12.02 -5.91 18.92
C LEU A 10 12.79 -7.13 18.41
N HIS A 11 12.25 -7.83 17.41
CA HIS A 11 12.84 -9.09 16.92
C HIS A 11 13.67 -8.90 15.65
N ARG A 12 13.79 -7.66 15.14
CA ARG A 12 14.52 -7.33 13.89
C ARG A 12 14.08 -8.19 12.71
N ILE A 13 12.79 -8.46 12.63
CA ILE A 13 12.16 -9.24 11.56
C ILE A 13 11.88 -8.28 10.41
N ASN A 14 12.27 -8.67 9.19
CA ASN A 14 11.86 -7.96 7.98
C ASN A 14 10.39 -8.21 7.70
N SER A 15 9.67 -7.14 7.38
CA SER A 15 8.25 -7.16 7.06
C SER A 15 8.00 -6.22 5.92
N ASP A 16 7.24 -6.72 4.95
CA ASP A 16 6.80 -5.92 3.83
C ASP A 16 6.07 -4.67 4.34
N ARG A 17 6.52 -3.49 3.90
CA ARG A 17 6.09 -2.14 4.32
C ARG A 17 6.39 -1.69 5.75
N TYR A 18 6.77 -2.57 6.69
CA TYR A 18 6.98 -2.18 8.10
C TYR A 18 8.45 -2.20 8.57
N SER A 19 9.31 -3.01 7.96
CA SER A 19 10.71 -3.09 8.36
C SER A 19 11.61 -3.66 7.25
N TYR A 20 12.74 -2.98 7.06
CA TYR A 20 13.77 -3.38 6.12
C TYR A 20 15.16 -3.37 6.77
N ARG A 21 15.82 -4.52 6.76
CA ARG A 21 17.15 -4.73 7.32
C ARG A 21 18.21 -4.51 6.24
N ALA A 22 18.59 -3.25 6.05
CA ALA A 22 19.68 -2.86 5.16
C ALA A 22 21.02 -3.47 5.59
N SER A 23 21.82 -3.89 4.61
CA SER A 23 23.19 -4.33 4.84
C SER A 23 24.15 -3.15 5.03
N LEU A 24 25.28 -3.36 5.71
CA LEU A 24 26.33 -2.33 5.84
C LEU A 24 26.86 -1.88 4.47
N ARG A 25 26.85 -2.77 3.48
CA ARG A 25 27.22 -2.45 2.10
C ARG A 25 26.24 -1.47 1.48
N GLU A 26 24.93 -1.73 1.54
CA GLU A 26 23.90 -0.82 1.03
C GLU A 26 23.93 0.55 1.73
N ILE A 27 24.15 0.56 3.04
CA ILE A 27 24.26 1.81 3.80
C ILE A 27 25.44 2.64 3.29
N ARG A 28 26.58 1.99 3.05
CA ARG A 28 27.77 2.66 2.49
C ARG A 28 27.54 3.13 1.06
N ASP A 29 26.91 2.30 0.23
CA ASP A 29 26.62 2.60 -1.18
C ASP A 29 25.60 3.75 -1.29
N ASN A 30 24.72 3.91 -0.30
CA ASN A 30 23.84 5.08 -0.11
C ASN A 30 24.50 6.26 0.62
N ASN A 31 25.83 6.30 0.72
CA ASN A 31 26.59 7.38 1.39
C ASN A 31 26.16 7.64 2.85
N TYR A 32 25.79 6.58 3.57
CA TYR A 32 25.25 6.66 4.94
C TYR A 32 23.98 7.53 5.06
N ASN A 33 23.30 7.79 3.94
CA ASN A 33 22.00 8.43 3.93
C ASN A 33 20.95 7.40 4.33
N LEU A 34 20.32 7.58 5.49
CA LEU A 34 19.34 6.63 6.07
C LEU A 34 17.88 6.99 5.75
N ASN A 35 17.64 7.82 4.74
CA ASN A 35 16.28 8.11 4.29
C ASN A 35 15.59 6.82 3.80
N LEU A 36 14.39 6.54 4.33
CA LEU A 36 13.61 5.32 4.09
C LEU A 36 13.40 5.02 2.61
N ALA A 37 13.15 6.04 1.79
CA ALA A 37 12.91 5.89 0.34
C ALA A 37 14.10 5.34 -0.45
N ARG A 38 15.29 5.25 0.17
CA ARG A 38 16.49 4.64 -0.43
C ARG A 38 16.61 3.14 -0.17
N TYR A 39 15.82 2.61 0.76
CA TYR A 39 15.91 1.22 1.23
C TYR A 39 14.60 0.47 1.10
N MET A 40 13.49 1.19 0.97
CA MET A 40 12.19 0.63 0.72
C MET A 40 11.66 1.18 -0.59
N ASP A 41 11.25 0.26 -1.46
CA ASP A 41 10.37 0.61 -2.56
C ASP A 41 8.99 0.89 -1.98
N THR A 42 8.54 2.13 -2.13
CA THR A 42 7.21 2.57 -1.69
C THR A 42 6.22 2.59 -2.84
N PHE A 43 6.61 2.13 -4.04
CA PHE A 43 5.70 2.00 -5.16
C PHE A 43 4.89 0.72 -5.01
N GLU A 44 3.59 0.90 -4.80
CA GLU A 44 2.63 -0.15 -5.05
C GLU A 44 2.19 -0.04 -6.50
N ALA A 45 2.31 -1.14 -7.25
CA ALA A 45 1.66 -1.23 -8.54
C ALA A 45 0.15 -1.14 -8.29
N GLU A 46 -0.48 -0.06 -8.78
CA GLU A 46 -1.94 0.04 -8.74
C GLU A 46 -2.54 -1.09 -9.56
N GLU A 47 -3.59 -1.73 -9.04
CA GLU A 47 -4.33 -2.72 -9.82
C GLU A 47 -4.94 -2.03 -11.05
N GLU A 48 -4.83 -2.65 -12.22
CA GLU A 48 -5.47 -2.13 -13.43
C GLU A 48 -6.99 -2.12 -13.24
N ILE A 49 -7.58 -0.93 -13.30
CA ILE A 49 -9.04 -0.76 -13.16
C ILE A 49 -9.71 -0.93 -14.52
N ASP A 50 -10.62 -1.91 -14.64
CA ASP A 50 -11.49 -2.02 -15.82
C ASP A 50 -12.55 -0.90 -15.81
N LEU A 51 -12.30 0.14 -16.59
CA LEU A 51 -13.20 1.29 -16.72
C LEU A 51 -14.58 0.93 -17.31
N LEU A 52 -14.67 -0.13 -18.13
CA LEU A 52 -15.95 -0.56 -18.69
C LEU A 52 -16.80 -1.25 -17.62
N ALA A 53 -16.18 -2.12 -16.80
CA ALA A 53 -16.84 -2.75 -15.66
C ALA A 53 -17.34 -1.71 -14.66
N VAL A 54 -16.48 -0.75 -14.26
CA VAL A 54 -16.86 0.33 -13.34
C VAL A 54 -18.02 1.17 -13.90
N ARG A 55 -18.02 1.45 -15.21
CA ARG A 55 -19.11 2.18 -15.86
C ARG A 55 -20.43 1.41 -15.82
N ALA A 56 -20.38 0.10 -16.08
CA ALA A 56 -21.56 -0.77 -16.04
C ALA A 56 -22.13 -0.85 -14.62
N GLU A 57 -21.28 -1.06 -13.62
CA GLU A 57 -21.65 -1.07 -12.20
C GLU A 57 -22.31 0.26 -11.81
N ARG A 58 -21.70 1.40 -12.20
CA ARG A 58 -22.26 2.72 -11.93
C ARG A 58 -23.65 2.90 -12.53
N GLN A 59 -23.89 2.38 -13.72
CA GLN A 59 -25.20 2.49 -14.37
C GLN A 59 -26.26 1.66 -13.63
N LEU A 60 -25.91 0.43 -13.24
CA LEU A 60 -26.78 -0.43 -12.43
C LEU A 60 -27.15 0.24 -11.10
N LEU A 61 -26.16 0.79 -10.39
CA LEU A 61 -26.37 1.48 -9.11
C LEU A 61 -27.30 2.68 -9.25
N LYS A 62 -27.21 3.44 -10.35
CA LYS A 62 -28.13 4.55 -10.64
C LYS A 62 -29.57 4.09 -10.82
N GLU A 63 -29.78 2.97 -11.51
CA GLU A 63 -31.12 2.40 -11.70
C GLU A 63 -31.71 1.89 -10.40
N GLN A 64 -30.89 1.26 -9.55
CA GLN A 64 -31.30 0.83 -8.21
C GLN A 64 -31.67 2.01 -7.33
N LEU A 65 -30.86 3.07 -7.34
CA LEU A 65 -31.13 4.30 -6.60
C LEU A 65 -32.46 4.94 -7.03
N ALA A 66 -32.68 5.09 -8.34
CA ALA A 66 -33.92 5.64 -8.87
C ALA A 66 -35.15 4.82 -8.49
N LYS A 67 -35.04 3.48 -8.40
CA LYS A 67 -36.13 2.61 -7.92
C LYS A 67 -36.45 2.82 -6.45
N LEU A 68 -35.43 3.02 -5.61
CA LEU A 68 -35.59 3.27 -4.18
C LEU A 68 -36.16 4.66 -3.90
N GLU A 69 -35.77 5.68 -4.66
CA GLU A 69 -36.26 7.06 -4.49
C GLU A 69 -37.75 7.23 -4.84
N VAL A 70 -38.33 6.32 -5.62
CA VAL A 70 -39.74 6.34 -6.03
C VAL A 70 -40.63 5.52 -5.08
N GLN A 71 -40.02 4.81 -4.12
CA GLN A 71 -40.69 3.97 -3.14
C GLN A 71 -41.09 4.76 -1.88
#